data_AF-A0A1S0YQL4-F1
#
_entry.id   AF-A0A1S0YQL4-F1
#
_cell.length_a   1.000
_cell.length_b   1.000
_cell.length_c   1.000
_cell.angle_alpha   90.00
_cell.angle_beta   90.00
_cell.angle_gamma   90.00
#
_symmetry.space_group_name_H-M   'P 1'
#
loop_
_entity.id
_entity.type
_entity.pdbx_description
1 polymer ?
#
loop_
_entity_poly.entity_id
_entity_poly.type
_entity_poly.pdbx_seq_one_letter_code
_entity_poly.pdbx_strand_id
1 'polypeptide(L)'
;MSYPAIVTMWFVSTPDPAGVLNSEPKADRGFGRKLLAQINPAWPITPIGEFPLNRSSTPGADEFYIAGYPGVAVVQTFVEKMDKISEVTEYLREALPATDTYVFAHGTDSDFAGFAHYQGTTVRRALTATREVVLEDIGLPDPFEAPYWAGEKAEQLGGISLPFEPADLAIAAQEAWLGVPVNPQGPDVHVVGYAIDGRPEPKIHAQKPRTKTVNEVAARFADSEKDYDDYELPDPDEGGHEFADLADASIAATKRVGRGVARRVRSLAATVREKIRHSDR
;
A
#
# COMPACT_ATOMS: atom_id res chain seq x y z
N MET A 1 -25.48 -20.28 3.39
CA MET A 1 -25.70 -18.81 3.31
C MET A 1 -24.50 -18.23 2.59
N SER A 2 -24.70 -17.22 1.74
CA SER A 2 -23.60 -16.54 1.03
C SER A 2 -23.67 -15.04 1.29
N TYR A 3 -22.51 -14.40 1.39
CA TYR A 3 -22.37 -13.00 1.76
C TYR A 3 -21.59 -12.24 0.69
N PRO A 4 -21.96 -10.99 0.37
CA PRO A 4 -21.10 -10.13 -0.43
C PRO A 4 -19.87 -9.74 0.40
N ALA A 5 -18.67 -9.91 -0.17
CA ALA A 5 -17.43 -9.72 0.54
C ALA A 5 -16.33 -9.10 -0.33
N ILE A 6 -15.45 -8.33 0.31
CA ILE A 6 -14.16 -7.95 -0.26
C ILE A 6 -13.17 -9.05 0.04
N VAL A 7 -12.52 -9.55 -1.00
CA VAL A 7 -11.52 -10.61 -0.90
C VAL A 7 -10.15 -10.04 -1.23
N THR A 8 -9.19 -10.23 -0.34
CA THR A 8 -7.78 -9.89 -0.54
C THR A 8 -6.95 -11.17 -0.58
N MET A 9 -6.23 -11.38 -1.67
CA MET A 9 -5.36 -12.52 -1.88
C MET A 9 -3.91 -12.06 -1.95
N TRP A 10 -3.06 -12.73 -1.19
CA TRP A 10 -1.61 -12.57 -1.19
C TRP A 10 -0.96 -13.82 -1.74
N PHE A 11 -0.11 -13.66 -2.74
CA PHE A 11 0.65 -14.72 -3.37
C PHE A 11 2.11 -14.54 -2.99
N VAL A 12 2.64 -15.44 -2.16
CA VAL A 12 3.94 -15.30 -1.51
C VAL A 12 4.86 -16.45 -1.92
N SER A 13 5.99 -16.09 -2.53
CA SER A 13 7.05 -16.99 -2.98
C SER A 13 8.43 -16.56 -2.44
N THR A 14 8.43 -15.79 -1.36
CA THR A 14 9.61 -15.32 -0.64
C THR A 14 9.51 -15.72 0.84
N PRO A 15 10.63 -16.06 1.51
CA PRO A 15 10.62 -16.31 2.95
C PRO A 15 10.45 -15.06 3.81
N ASP A 16 10.62 -13.85 3.23
CA ASP A 16 10.51 -12.57 3.94
C ASP A 16 9.54 -11.61 3.22
N PRO A 17 8.21 -11.88 3.26
CA PRO A 17 7.23 -10.96 2.71
C PRO A 17 7.22 -9.61 3.46
N ALA A 18 7.48 -9.63 4.76
CA ALA A 18 7.56 -8.43 5.61
C ALA A 18 8.62 -7.46 5.10
N GLY A 19 9.84 -7.92 4.83
CA GLY A 19 10.92 -7.10 4.30
C GLY A 19 10.59 -6.46 2.95
N VAL A 20 9.89 -7.20 2.07
CA VAL A 20 9.42 -6.68 0.78
C VAL A 20 8.41 -5.56 1.00
N LEU A 21 7.38 -5.78 1.83
CA LEU A 21 6.33 -4.80 2.06
C LEU A 21 6.83 -3.55 2.80
N ASN A 22 7.74 -3.71 3.76
CA ASN A 22 8.35 -2.59 4.49
C ASN A 22 9.24 -1.70 3.60
N SER A 23 9.69 -2.18 2.44
CA SER A 23 10.41 -1.34 1.47
C SER A 23 9.50 -0.43 0.64
N GLU A 24 8.17 -0.54 0.81
CA GLU A 24 7.14 0.20 0.08
C GLU A 24 7.38 0.20 -1.45
N PRO A 25 7.51 -0.97 -2.08
CA PRO A 25 7.80 -1.07 -3.50
C PRO A 25 6.64 -0.50 -4.32
N LYS A 26 6.98 0.15 -5.43
CA LYS A 26 5.97 0.60 -6.40
C LYS A 26 5.34 -0.59 -7.10
N ALA A 27 4.05 -0.49 -7.39
CA ALA A 27 3.33 -1.49 -8.15
C ALA A 27 3.84 -1.56 -9.60
N ASP A 28 4.08 -2.78 -10.12
CA ASP A 28 4.26 -2.97 -11.56
C ASP A 28 2.93 -2.74 -12.31
N ARG A 29 2.87 -1.62 -13.04
CA ARG A 29 1.69 -1.20 -13.83
C ARG A 29 1.28 -2.20 -14.91
N GLY A 30 2.23 -3.01 -15.41
CA GLY A 30 1.99 -4.02 -16.42
C GLY A 30 1.52 -5.36 -15.85
N PHE A 31 1.83 -5.64 -14.58
CA PHE A 31 1.56 -6.93 -13.95
C PHE A 31 0.07 -7.23 -13.89
N GLY A 32 -0.73 -6.34 -13.29
CA GLY A 32 -2.18 -6.57 -13.12
C GLY A 32 -2.91 -6.69 -14.45
N ARG A 33 -2.52 -5.90 -15.46
CA ARG A 33 -3.08 -6.00 -16.82
C ARG A 33 -2.82 -7.38 -17.44
N LYS A 34 -1.60 -7.90 -17.31
CA LYS A 34 -1.25 -9.23 -17.84
C LYS A 34 -2.00 -10.34 -17.10
N LEU A 35 -2.08 -10.26 -15.77
CA LEU A 35 -2.81 -11.22 -14.95
C LEU A 35 -4.29 -11.29 -15.33
N LEU A 36 -4.97 -10.14 -15.42
CA LEU A 36 -6.38 -10.09 -15.80
C LEU A 36 -6.60 -10.60 -17.23
N ALA A 37 -5.71 -10.28 -18.17
CA ALA A 37 -5.79 -10.78 -19.54
C ALA A 37 -5.55 -12.30 -19.64
N GLN A 38 -4.77 -12.87 -18.72
CA GLN A 38 -4.58 -14.32 -18.62
C GLN A 38 -5.83 -15.02 -18.07
N ILE A 39 -6.47 -14.43 -17.05
CA ILE A 39 -7.70 -14.96 -16.44
C ILE A 39 -8.84 -14.97 -17.46
N ASN A 40 -9.05 -13.84 -18.13
CA ASN A 40 -10.05 -13.75 -19.18
C ASN A 40 -9.61 -12.77 -20.27
N PRO A 41 -9.15 -13.28 -21.43
CA PRO A 41 -8.70 -12.45 -22.55
C PRO A 41 -9.78 -11.53 -23.14
N ALA A 42 -11.06 -11.78 -22.86
CA ALA A 42 -12.17 -10.97 -23.36
C ALA A 42 -12.47 -9.74 -22.49
N TRP A 43 -11.88 -9.62 -21.29
CA TRP A 43 -12.14 -8.48 -20.41
C TRP A 43 -11.60 -7.16 -20.97
N PRO A 44 -12.44 -6.11 -21.05
CA PRO A 44 -11.97 -4.77 -21.40
C PRO A 44 -11.28 -4.12 -20.19
N ILE A 45 -9.99 -4.43 -20.03
CA ILE A 45 -9.19 -3.99 -18.87
C ILE A 45 -8.80 -2.51 -18.99
N THR A 46 -9.32 -1.70 -18.08
CA THR A 46 -9.08 -0.25 -17.97
C THR A 46 -8.38 0.05 -16.64
N PRO A 47 -7.14 0.57 -16.61
CA PRO A 47 -6.53 1.09 -15.39
C PRO A 47 -7.29 2.33 -14.87
N ILE A 48 -7.61 2.35 -13.58
CA ILE A 48 -8.39 3.42 -12.93
C ILE A 48 -7.58 4.29 -11.95
N GLY A 49 -6.42 3.82 -11.49
CA GLY A 49 -5.55 4.63 -10.61
C GLY A 49 -4.46 3.82 -9.93
N GLU A 50 -3.55 4.51 -9.26
CA GLU A 50 -2.52 3.92 -8.39
C GLU A 50 -2.65 4.56 -7.01
N PHE A 51 -2.72 3.73 -5.96
CA PHE A 51 -3.02 4.18 -4.61
C PHE A 51 -2.59 3.14 -3.55
N PRO A 52 -2.38 3.54 -2.29
CA PRO A 52 -2.12 2.61 -1.20
C PRO A 52 -3.39 1.83 -0.81
N LEU A 53 -3.37 0.50 -0.92
CA LEU A 53 -4.49 -0.42 -0.65
C LEU A 53 -5.04 -0.24 0.77
N ASN A 54 -4.15 -0.12 1.75
CA ASN A 54 -4.46 0.04 3.17
C ASN A 54 -5.03 1.42 3.56
N ARG A 55 -5.17 2.35 2.60
CA ARG A 55 -5.70 3.71 2.84
C ARG A 55 -6.71 4.15 1.77
N SER A 56 -7.21 3.22 0.96
CA SER A 56 -8.12 3.50 -0.15
C SER A 56 -9.50 2.88 0.08
N SER A 57 -10.47 3.29 -0.73
CA SER A 57 -11.77 2.63 -0.80
C SER A 57 -11.62 1.17 -1.24
N THR A 58 -12.62 0.34 -0.97
CA THR A 58 -12.68 -1.06 -1.42
C THR A 58 -13.14 -1.16 -2.89
N PRO A 59 -12.75 -2.22 -3.62
CA PRO A 59 -13.17 -2.41 -5.01
C PRO A 59 -14.68 -2.61 -5.15
N GLY A 60 -15.23 -2.10 -6.25
CA GLY A 60 -16.57 -2.47 -6.74
C GLY A 60 -16.60 -3.85 -7.41
N ALA A 61 -17.80 -4.26 -7.86
CA ALA A 61 -18.05 -5.58 -8.46
C ALA A 61 -17.16 -5.91 -9.67
N ASP A 62 -16.84 -4.91 -10.49
CA ASP A 62 -16.03 -5.05 -11.70
C ASP A 62 -14.63 -4.47 -11.53
N GLU A 63 -14.14 -4.34 -10.30
CA GLU A 63 -12.85 -3.75 -9.97
C GLU A 63 -11.89 -4.75 -9.32
N PHE A 64 -10.61 -4.62 -9.71
CA PHE A 64 -9.50 -5.38 -9.17
C PHE A 64 -8.38 -4.44 -8.80
N TYR A 65 -7.90 -4.52 -7.56
CA TYR A 65 -6.74 -3.78 -7.10
C TYR A 65 -5.56 -4.75 -7.01
N ILE A 66 -4.55 -4.53 -7.84
CA ILE A 66 -3.50 -5.52 -8.08
C ILE A 66 -2.12 -4.87 -7.95
N ALA A 67 -1.20 -5.57 -7.30
CA ALA A 67 0.23 -5.29 -7.41
C ALA A 67 1.05 -6.58 -7.48
N GLY A 68 2.17 -6.49 -8.20
CA GLY A 68 3.25 -7.45 -8.15
C GLY A 68 4.51 -6.77 -7.62
N TYR A 69 5.15 -7.40 -6.64
CA TYR A 69 6.42 -7.03 -6.02
C TYR A 69 7.40 -8.21 -6.14
N PRO A 70 8.68 -8.03 -5.80
CA PRO A 70 9.64 -9.14 -5.75
C PRO A 70 9.16 -10.26 -4.79
N GLY A 71 8.70 -11.39 -5.35
CA GLY A 71 8.27 -12.56 -4.59
C GLY A 71 6.94 -12.43 -3.84
N VAL A 72 6.23 -11.31 -3.96
CA VAL A 72 4.93 -11.07 -3.34
C VAL A 72 4.00 -10.42 -4.37
N ALA A 73 2.77 -10.90 -4.49
CA ALA A 73 1.72 -10.19 -5.22
C ALA A 73 0.45 -10.12 -4.39
N VAL A 74 -0.37 -9.11 -4.67
CA VAL A 74 -1.67 -8.91 -4.01
C VAL A 74 -2.74 -8.66 -5.05
N VAL A 75 -3.91 -9.25 -4.84
CA VAL A 75 -5.15 -9.01 -5.60
C VAL A 75 -6.27 -8.77 -4.61
N GLN A 76 -6.95 -7.63 -4.69
CA GLN A 76 -8.17 -7.36 -3.95
C GLN A 76 -9.33 -7.15 -4.92
N THR A 77 -10.47 -7.79 -4.66
CA THR A 77 -11.67 -7.72 -5.51
C THR A 77 -12.94 -7.92 -4.70
N PHE A 78 -14.09 -7.64 -5.30
CA PHE A 78 -15.39 -7.91 -4.72
C PHE A 78 -15.93 -9.26 -5.18
N VAL A 79 -16.53 -10.00 -4.26
CA VAL A 79 -17.17 -11.28 -4.50
C VAL A 79 -18.61 -11.19 -4.00
N GLU A 80 -19.58 -11.33 -4.91
CA GLU A 80 -21.01 -11.18 -4.58
C GLU A 80 -21.53 -12.30 -3.66
N LYS A 81 -21.03 -13.52 -3.84
CA LYS A 81 -21.50 -14.71 -3.12
C LYS A 81 -20.32 -15.46 -2.52
N MET A 82 -20.02 -15.14 -1.27
CA MET A 82 -18.98 -15.78 -0.48
C MET A 82 -19.61 -16.66 0.59
N ASP A 83 -19.33 -17.96 0.57
CA ASP A 83 -19.71 -18.91 1.63
C ASP A 83 -18.47 -19.55 2.26
N LYS A 84 -17.71 -20.31 1.47
CA LYS A 84 -16.44 -20.92 1.85
C LYS A 84 -15.31 -20.25 1.10
N ILE A 85 -14.36 -19.70 1.85
CA ILE A 85 -13.23 -18.98 1.25
C ILE A 85 -12.37 -19.94 0.42
N SER A 86 -12.39 -21.23 0.77
CA SER A 86 -11.58 -22.23 0.09
C SER A 86 -12.02 -22.54 -1.35
N GLU A 87 -13.27 -22.24 -1.70
CA GLU A 87 -13.90 -22.63 -2.98
C GLU A 87 -14.02 -21.46 -3.97
N VAL A 88 -13.99 -20.20 -3.51
CA VAL A 88 -14.37 -19.04 -4.36
C VAL A 88 -13.17 -18.37 -5.06
N THR A 89 -11.94 -18.74 -4.72
CA THR A 89 -10.72 -18.07 -5.19
C THR A 89 -9.84 -18.91 -6.13
N GLU A 90 -10.33 -20.05 -6.59
CA GLU A 90 -9.56 -21.02 -7.37
C GLU A 90 -8.97 -20.44 -8.66
N TYR A 91 -9.76 -19.70 -9.44
CA TYR A 91 -9.31 -19.14 -10.72
C TYR A 91 -8.12 -18.17 -10.57
N LEU A 92 -8.06 -17.42 -9.46
CA LEU A 92 -6.93 -16.52 -9.16
C LEU A 92 -5.70 -17.31 -8.73
N ARG A 93 -5.88 -18.38 -7.93
CA ARG A 93 -4.80 -19.29 -7.52
C ARG A 93 -4.19 -20.03 -8.71
N GLU A 94 -5.02 -20.44 -9.67
CA GLU A 94 -4.55 -21.08 -10.90
C GLU A 94 -3.80 -20.10 -11.81
N ALA A 95 -4.28 -18.85 -11.91
CA ALA A 95 -3.66 -17.83 -12.73
C ALA A 95 -2.31 -17.35 -12.17
N LEU A 96 -2.13 -17.38 -10.84
CA LEU A 96 -0.91 -16.94 -10.19
C LEU A 96 -0.42 -17.96 -9.13
N PRO A 97 0.33 -18.99 -9.54
CA PRO A 97 0.90 -19.95 -8.60
C PRO A 97 1.92 -19.32 -7.65
N ALA A 98 1.86 -19.68 -6.37
CA ALA A 98 2.82 -19.28 -5.35
C ALA A 98 3.11 -20.42 -4.37
N THR A 99 4.19 -20.30 -3.59
CA THR A 99 4.50 -21.27 -2.53
C THR A 99 3.42 -21.24 -1.45
N ASP A 100 3.10 -20.05 -0.98
CA ASP A 100 2.03 -19.80 -0.03
C ASP A 100 1.01 -18.81 -0.64
N THR A 101 -0.27 -19.09 -0.46
CA THR A 101 -1.35 -18.14 -0.81
C THR A 101 -2.20 -17.89 0.42
N TYR A 102 -2.32 -16.62 0.80
CA TYR A 102 -3.18 -16.19 1.89
C TYR A 102 -4.39 -15.46 1.32
N VAL A 103 -5.58 -15.87 1.72
CA VAL A 103 -6.85 -15.29 1.28
C VAL A 103 -7.54 -14.74 2.51
N PHE A 104 -8.08 -13.53 2.42
CA PHE A 104 -8.85 -12.87 3.47
C PHE A 104 -10.15 -12.37 2.88
N ALA A 105 -11.25 -12.51 3.61
CA ALA A 105 -12.56 -12.06 3.19
C ALA A 105 -13.21 -11.23 4.31
N HIS A 106 -13.84 -10.13 3.94
CA HIS A 106 -14.61 -9.28 4.84
C HIS A 106 -15.95 -8.94 4.19
N GLY A 107 -17.05 -9.22 4.90
CA GLY A 107 -18.40 -8.90 4.47
C GLY A 107 -18.59 -7.41 4.29
N THR A 108 -19.33 -7.00 3.26
CA THR A 108 -19.57 -5.57 2.98
C THR A 108 -20.75 -5.00 3.78
N ASP A 109 -21.69 -5.86 4.17
CA ASP A 109 -22.95 -5.51 4.85
C ASP A 109 -23.28 -6.46 6.01
N SER A 110 -22.31 -7.25 6.46
CA SER A 110 -22.45 -8.25 7.52
C SER A 110 -21.16 -8.38 8.33
N ASP A 111 -21.24 -9.11 9.45
CA ASP A 111 -20.10 -9.51 10.29
C ASP A 111 -19.34 -10.74 9.73
N PHE A 112 -19.68 -11.18 8.52
CA PHE A 112 -18.99 -12.26 7.83
C PHE A 112 -17.52 -11.90 7.65
N ALA A 113 -16.62 -12.80 8.03
CA ALA A 113 -15.23 -12.71 7.65
C ALA A 113 -14.58 -14.09 7.60
N GLY A 114 -13.40 -14.15 7.00
CA GLY A 114 -12.63 -15.36 7.02
C GLY A 114 -11.25 -15.20 6.42
N PHE A 115 -10.49 -16.28 6.55
CA PHE A 115 -9.14 -16.37 6.04
C PHE A 115 -8.83 -17.80 5.59
N ALA A 116 -7.91 -17.96 4.65
CA ALA A 116 -7.35 -19.24 4.29
C ALA A 116 -5.87 -19.14 3.95
N HIS A 117 -5.13 -20.15 4.35
CA HIS A 117 -3.74 -20.38 3.96
C HIS A 117 -3.67 -21.64 3.11
N TYR A 118 -3.17 -21.48 1.89
CA TYR A 118 -2.79 -22.55 1.00
C TYR A 118 -1.28 -22.67 0.95
N GLN A 119 -0.80 -23.90 0.94
CA GLN A 119 0.55 -24.22 0.51
C GLN A 119 0.47 -24.99 -0.80
N GLY A 120 0.90 -24.35 -1.90
CA GLY A 120 0.58 -24.78 -3.25
C GLY A 120 -0.94 -24.87 -3.46
N THR A 121 -1.45 -26.06 -3.78
CA THR A 121 -2.89 -26.30 -3.99
C THR A 121 -3.61 -26.84 -2.74
N THR A 122 -2.89 -27.11 -1.66
CA THR A 122 -3.44 -27.72 -0.45
C THR A 122 -3.83 -26.65 0.57
N VAL A 123 -5.08 -26.68 1.03
CA VAL A 123 -5.52 -25.85 2.16
C VAL A 123 -4.87 -26.36 3.45
N ARG A 124 -4.10 -25.49 4.11
CA ARG A 124 -3.47 -25.76 5.42
C ARG A 124 -4.36 -25.35 6.57
N ARG A 125 -4.98 -24.19 6.43
CA ARG A 125 -5.90 -23.58 7.41
C ARG A 125 -6.95 -22.78 6.64
N ALA A 126 -8.22 -22.92 6.99
CA ALA A 126 -9.27 -22.01 6.51
C ALA A 126 -10.36 -21.86 7.56
N LEU A 127 -10.81 -20.62 7.80
CA LEU A 127 -11.94 -20.32 8.66
C LEU A 127 -12.81 -19.28 7.96
N THR A 128 -14.11 -19.54 7.82
CA THR A 128 -15.10 -18.50 7.48
C THR A 128 -16.25 -18.57 8.46
N ALA A 129 -16.66 -17.40 8.98
CA ALA A 129 -17.69 -17.32 10.00
C ALA A 129 -18.40 -15.96 9.98
N THR A 130 -19.65 -15.96 10.43
CA THR A 130 -20.21 -14.81 11.16
C THR A 130 -20.01 -15.04 12.66
N ARG A 131 -20.34 -14.08 13.52
CA ARG A 131 -20.20 -14.26 14.96
C ARG A 131 -21.10 -15.38 15.51
N GLU A 132 -22.14 -15.78 14.80
CA GLU A 132 -23.09 -16.84 15.23
C GLU A 132 -22.95 -18.15 14.46
N VAL A 133 -22.34 -18.14 13.28
CA VAL A 133 -22.30 -19.29 12.38
C VAL A 133 -20.90 -19.49 11.83
N VAL A 134 -20.32 -20.66 12.12
CA VAL A 134 -19.11 -21.14 11.45
C VAL A 134 -19.52 -21.82 10.15
N LEU A 135 -19.07 -21.27 9.01
CA LEU A 135 -19.36 -21.79 7.68
C LEU A 135 -18.26 -22.76 7.20
N GLU A 136 -17.02 -22.48 7.58
CA GLU A 136 -15.85 -23.29 7.25
C GLU A 136 -14.87 -23.27 8.42
N ASP A 137 -14.32 -24.43 8.77
CA ASP A 137 -13.20 -24.57 9.71
C ASP A 137 -12.36 -25.80 9.32
N ILE A 138 -11.23 -25.54 8.67
CA ILE A 138 -10.31 -26.54 8.12
C ILE A 138 -8.94 -26.32 8.71
N GLY A 139 -8.25 -27.42 9.04
CA GLY A 139 -6.89 -27.40 9.56
C GLY A 139 -6.84 -27.18 11.07
N LEU A 140 -5.61 -27.08 11.60
CA LEU A 140 -5.38 -26.80 13.01
C LEU A 140 -5.16 -25.30 13.19
N PRO A 141 -5.73 -24.67 14.24
CA PRO A 141 -5.47 -23.28 14.55
C PRO A 141 -3.99 -22.96 14.71
N ASP A 142 -3.57 -21.81 14.18
CA ASP A 142 -2.23 -21.28 14.38
C ASP A 142 -2.08 -20.60 15.76
N PRO A 143 -0.86 -20.40 16.28
CA PRO A 143 -0.64 -19.83 17.61
C PRO A 143 -1.27 -18.44 17.82
N PHE A 144 -1.37 -17.61 16.78
CA PHE A 144 -1.97 -16.29 16.89
C PHE A 144 -3.49 -16.35 17.15
N GLU A 145 -4.15 -17.47 16.85
CA GLU A 145 -5.59 -17.64 17.07
C GLU A 145 -5.92 -17.95 18.53
N ALA A 146 -4.97 -18.48 19.31
CA ALA A 146 -5.20 -18.93 20.68
C ALA A 146 -5.93 -17.91 21.59
N PRO A 147 -5.53 -16.62 21.67
CA PRO A 147 -6.25 -15.65 22.50
C PRO A 147 -7.67 -15.35 22.00
N TYR A 148 -7.96 -15.54 20.71
CA TYR A 148 -9.31 -15.40 20.17
C TYR A 148 -10.19 -16.55 20.64
N TRP A 149 -9.73 -17.80 20.47
CA TRP A 149 -10.45 -18.98 20.96
C TRP A 149 -10.64 -19.00 22.47
N ALA A 150 -9.71 -18.42 23.24
CA ALA A 150 -9.83 -18.23 24.68
C ALA A 150 -10.85 -17.14 25.09
N GLY A 151 -11.35 -16.34 24.13
CA GLY A 151 -12.27 -15.24 24.39
C GLY A 151 -11.64 -14.04 25.07
N GLU A 152 -10.34 -13.81 24.86
CA GLU A 152 -9.59 -12.68 25.42
C GLU A 152 -9.68 -11.42 24.54
N LYS A 153 -10.18 -11.56 23.31
CA LYS A 153 -10.13 -10.53 22.26
C LYS A 153 -11.45 -9.79 22.03
N ALA A 154 -12.56 -10.29 22.56
CA ALA A 154 -13.86 -9.62 22.48
C ALA A 154 -14.72 -9.93 23.70
N GLU A 155 -15.80 -9.17 23.88
CA GLU A 155 -16.81 -9.47 24.89
C GLU A 155 -17.52 -10.80 24.58
N GLN A 156 -17.70 -11.64 25.60
CA GLN A 156 -18.40 -12.90 25.44
C GLN A 156 -19.92 -12.68 25.45
N LEU A 157 -20.54 -12.86 24.29
CA LEU A 157 -22.00 -12.79 24.15
C LEU A 157 -22.71 -14.01 24.74
N GLY A 158 -21.97 -15.11 24.96
CA GLY A 158 -22.50 -16.39 25.43
C GLY A 158 -23.25 -17.16 24.33
N GLY A 159 -23.88 -18.26 24.73
CA GLY A 159 -24.65 -19.10 23.80
C GLY A 159 -23.77 -19.81 22.77
N ILE A 160 -24.18 -19.75 21.50
CA ILE A 160 -23.49 -20.38 20.36
C ILE A 160 -22.56 -19.41 19.61
N SER A 161 -22.47 -18.15 20.06
CA SER A 161 -21.64 -17.15 19.40
C SER A 161 -20.15 -17.45 19.58
N LEU A 162 -19.36 -17.15 18.55
CA LEU A 162 -17.91 -17.16 18.63
C LEU A 162 -17.44 -16.20 19.73
N PRO A 163 -16.35 -16.56 20.44
CA PRO A 163 -15.81 -15.74 21.52
C PRO A 163 -15.01 -14.52 21.01
N PHE A 164 -15.07 -14.22 19.70
CA PHE A 164 -14.37 -13.15 19.01
C PHE A 164 -15.15 -12.64 17.80
N GLU A 165 -14.79 -11.45 17.30
CA GLU A 165 -15.26 -10.99 15.99
C GLU A 165 -14.46 -11.71 14.89
N PRO A 166 -15.11 -12.40 13.93
CA PRO A 166 -14.41 -13.05 12.83
C PRO A 166 -13.46 -12.13 12.07
N ALA A 167 -13.85 -10.86 11.88
CA ALA A 167 -13.05 -9.85 11.19
C ALA A 167 -11.73 -9.55 11.92
N ASP A 168 -11.73 -9.50 13.25
CA ASP A 168 -10.53 -9.22 14.04
C ASP A 168 -9.54 -10.38 13.96
N LEU A 169 -10.05 -11.62 13.91
CA LEU A 169 -9.19 -12.80 13.73
C LEU A 169 -8.60 -12.84 12.32
N ALA A 170 -9.37 -12.48 11.29
CA ALA A 170 -8.86 -12.39 9.91
C ALA A 170 -7.76 -11.32 9.77
N ILE A 171 -7.89 -10.17 10.42
CA ILE A 171 -6.84 -9.14 10.46
C ILE A 171 -5.58 -9.67 11.15
N ALA A 172 -5.73 -10.37 12.28
CA ALA A 172 -4.59 -10.96 12.98
C ALA A 172 -3.90 -12.07 12.18
N ALA A 173 -4.67 -12.88 11.43
CA ALA A 173 -4.12 -13.87 10.51
C ALA A 173 -3.29 -13.19 9.41
N GLN A 174 -3.79 -12.09 8.84
CA GLN A 174 -3.07 -11.33 7.83
C GLN A 174 -1.75 -10.77 8.34
N GLU A 175 -1.76 -10.17 9.53
CA GLU A 175 -0.55 -9.65 10.15
C GLU A 175 0.44 -10.77 10.52
N ALA A 176 -0.04 -11.88 11.08
CA ALA A 176 0.79 -13.00 11.49
C ALA A 176 1.47 -13.69 10.30
N TRP A 177 0.77 -13.87 9.18
CA TRP A 177 1.30 -14.57 8.01
C TRP A 177 2.17 -13.67 7.13
N LEU A 178 1.86 -12.38 6.99
CA LEU A 178 2.69 -11.46 6.21
C LEU A 178 3.85 -10.88 7.04
N GLY A 179 3.77 -10.94 8.37
CA GLY A 179 4.75 -10.36 9.29
C GLY A 179 4.72 -8.83 9.37
N VAL A 180 3.70 -8.19 8.78
CA VAL A 180 3.47 -6.74 8.83
C VAL A 180 1.97 -6.42 8.91
N PRO A 181 1.58 -5.34 9.60
CA PRO A 181 0.20 -4.89 9.59
C PRO A 181 -0.17 -4.33 8.21
N VAL A 182 -1.30 -4.77 7.64
CA VAL A 182 -1.86 -4.21 6.40
C VAL A 182 -3.07 -3.33 6.75
N ASN A 183 -2.78 -2.22 7.42
CA ASN A 183 -3.75 -1.23 7.86
C ASN A 183 -3.13 0.17 7.73
N PRO A 184 -3.85 1.26 8.02
CA PRO A 184 -3.30 2.61 7.88
C PRO A 184 -2.02 2.88 8.69
N GLN A 185 -1.74 2.09 9.74
CA GLN A 185 -0.56 2.20 10.59
C GLN A 185 0.66 1.42 10.05
N GLY A 186 0.45 0.49 9.11
CA GLY A 186 1.51 -0.25 8.43
C GLY A 186 2.13 0.47 7.22
N PRO A 187 3.06 -0.18 6.52
CA PRO A 187 3.67 0.35 5.30
C PRO A 187 2.63 0.55 4.20
N ASP A 188 2.88 1.49 3.30
CA ASP A 188 2.02 1.71 2.14
C ASP A 188 2.10 0.54 1.15
N VAL A 189 0.99 -0.15 0.95
CA VAL A 189 0.85 -1.23 -0.03
C VAL A 189 0.35 -0.64 -1.34
N HIS A 190 1.26 -0.19 -2.20
CA HIS A 190 0.92 0.44 -3.47
C HIS A 190 0.29 -0.55 -4.46
N VAL A 191 -0.93 -0.28 -4.92
CA VAL A 191 -1.65 -1.10 -5.92
C VAL A 191 -2.11 -0.27 -7.10
N VAL A 192 -2.32 -0.94 -8.23
CA VAL A 192 -3.00 -0.37 -9.39
C VAL A 192 -4.42 -0.91 -9.42
N GLY A 193 -5.40 -0.01 -9.46
CA GLY A 193 -6.78 -0.36 -9.71
C GLY A 193 -7.05 -0.58 -11.19
N TYR A 194 -7.83 -1.61 -11.49
CA TYR A 194 -8.33 -1.93 -12.83
C TYR A 194 -9.84 -2.13 -12.78
N ALA A 195 -10.54 -1.67 -13.82
CA ALA A 195 -11.94 -2.00 -14.08
C ALA A 195 -12.04 -2.93 -15.28
N ILE A 196 -13.01 -3.86 -15.26
CA ILE A 196 -13.27 -4.83 -16.33
C ILE A 196 -14.63 -4.64 -17.02
N ASP A 197 -15.35 -3.56 -16.74
CA ASP A 197 -16.69 -3.25 -17.27
C ASP A 197 -16.67 -2.42 -18.57
N GLY A 198 -15.48 -2.07 -19.07
CA GLY A 198 -15.30 -1.29 -20.29
C GLY A 198 -15.51 0.21 -20.11
N ARG A 199 -15.57 0.71 -18.87
CA ARG A 199 -15.54 2.17 -18.62
C ARG A 199 -14.26 2.79 -19.18
N PRO A 200 -14.30 4.04 -19.66
CA PRO A 200 -13.12 4.71 -20.21
C PRO A 200 -12.07 4.99 -19.13
N GLU A 201 -10.79 4.95 -19.53
CA GLU A 201 -9.68 5.33 -18.64
C GLU A 201 -9.85 6.76 -18.13
N PRO A 202 -9.67 7.01 -16.82
CA PRO A 202 -9.65 8.36 -16.29
C PRO A 202 -8.55 9.16 -16.98
N LYS A 203 -8.93 10.29 -17.60
CA LYS A 203 -7.97 11.23 -18.17
C LYS A 203 -7.23 11.94 -17.04
N ILE A 204 -6.13 11.36 -16.59
CA ILE A 204 -5.19 12.07 -15.73
C ILE A 204 -4.57 13.17 -16.60
N HIS A 205 -4.98 14.41 -16.38
CA HIS A 205 -4.29 15.55 -16.97
C HIS A 205 -2.87 15.57 -16.39
N ALA A 206 -1.92 14.95 -17.09
CA ALA A 206 -0.52 15.19 -16.83
C ALA A 206 -0.33 16.70 -16.86
N GLN A 207 0.13 17.27 -15.75
CA GLN A 207 0.50 18.68 -15.72
C GLN A 207 1.48 18.87 -16.88
N LYS A 208 1.07 19.63 -17.91
CA LYS A 208 1.97 19.98 -19.01
C LYS A 208 3.23 20.51 -18.35
N PRO A 209 4.44 19.97 -18.67
CA PRO A 209 5.66 20.53 -18.13
C PRO A 209 5.62 22.03 -18.42
N ARG A 210 5.70 22.85 -17.37
CA ARG A 210 5.65 24.30 -17.50
C ARG A 210 6.74 24.66 -18.50
N THR A 211 6.36 25.27 -19.62
CA THR A 211 7.33 25.88 -20.54
C THR A 211 8.11 26.88 -19.72
N LYS A 212 9.40 26.60 -19.48
CA LYS A 212 10.27 27.50 -18.72
C LYS A 212 10.28 28.84 -19.44
N THR A 213 10.12 29.92 -18.68
CA THR A 213 10.12 31.27 -19.25
C THR A 213 11.53 31.64 -19.72
N VAL A 214 11.65 32.57 -20.67
CA VAL A 214 12.95 33.06 -21.17
C VAL A 214 13.84 33.55 -20.04
N ASN A 215 13.26 34.13 -18.98
CA ASN A 215 13.99 34.57 -17.80
C ASN A 215 14.52 33.42 -16.94
N GLU A 216 13.77 32.31 -16.80
CA GLU A 216 14.22 31.11 -16.07
C GLU A 216 15.34 30.39 -16.84
N VAL A 217 15.29 30.43 -18.17
CA VAL A 217 16.35 29.90 -19.05
C VAL A 217 17.58 30.80 -18.99
N ALA A 218 17.41 32.12 -19.11
CA ALA A 218 18.49 33.10 -19.01
C ALA A 218 19.17 33.10 -17.63
N ALA A 219 18.43 32.89 -16.55
CA ALA A 219 19.02 32.74 -15.21
C ALA A 219 19.92 31.50 -15.10
N ARG A 220 19.59 30.40 -15.79
CA ARG A 220 20.45 29.21 -15.87
C ARG A 220 21.72 29.47 -16.69
N PHE A 221 21.61 30.18 -17.80
CA PHE A 221 22.76 30.55 -18.63
C PHE A 221 23.67 31.59 -17.94
N ALA A 222 23.10 32.50 -17.15
CA ALA A 222 23.85 33.46 -16.36
C ALA A 222 24.57 32.81 -15.15
N ASP A 223 24.06 31.68 -14.64
CA ASP A 223 24.76 30.86 -13.64
C ASP A 223 25.91 30.06 -14.28
N SER A 224 25.78 29.62 -15.54
CA SER A 224 26.86 28.95 -16.28
C SER A 224 27.96 29.89 -16.80
N GLU A 225 27.70 31.20 -16.88
CA GLU A 225 28.69 32.20 -17.29
C GLU A 225 29.77 32.48 -16.22
N LYS A 226 29.65 31.90 -15.02
CA LYS A 226 30.63 32.06 -13.94
C LYS A 226 31.85 31.13 -14.00
N ASP A 227 31.90 30.21 -14.95
CA ASP A 227 33.03 29.27 -15.12
C ASP A 227 33.88 29.56 -16.37
N TYR A 228 33.84 30.78 -16.90
CA TYR A 228 34.74 31.21 -17.98
C TYR A 228 35.91 32.06 -17.47
N ASP A 229 36.87 31.40 -16.80
CA ASP A 229 38.26 31.87 -16.75
C ASP A 229 39.20 30.71 -16.38
N ASP A 230 39.52 29.83 -17.33
CA ASP A 230 40.89 29.26 -17.40
C ASP A 230 41.14 28.58 -18.77
N TYR A 231 42.33 28.81 -19.31
CA TYR A 231 42.83 28.08 -20.47
C TYR A 231 43.53 26.81 -19.98
N GLU A 232 42.90 25.65 -20.10
CA GLU A 232 43.62 24.39 -20.26
C GLU A 232 42.72 23.36 -20.96
N LEU A 233 43.20 22.79 -22.06
CA LEU A 233 42.56 21.68 -22.77
C LEU A 233 43.07 20.36 -22.19
N PRO A 234 42.18 19.45 -21.75
CA PRO A 234 42.47 18.02 -21.79
C PRO A 234 41.54 17.29 -22.77
N ASP A 235 42.12 16.27 -23.41
CA ASP A 235 41.55 15.39 -24.44
C ASP A 235 40.23 14.69 -24.07
N PRO A 236 39.47 14.19 -25.05
CA PRO A 236 38.17 13.58 -24.84
C PRO A 236 38.33 12.09 -24.52
N ASP A 237 37.85 11.63 -23.37
CA ASP A 237 37.30 10.27 -23.23
C ASP A 237 36.48 10.10 -21.96
N GLU A 238 35.35 9.40 -22.13
CA GLU A 238 34.50 8.70 -21.14
C GLU A 238 33.82 9.59 -20.06
N GLY A 239 32.49 9.66 -19.93
CA GLY A 239 31.55 8.55 -19.94
C GLY A 239 30.94 8.41 -18.55
N GLY A 240 29.84 9.12 -18.30
CA GLY A 240 28.96 8.91 -17.13
C GLY A 240 29.05 9.98 -16.05
N HIS A 241 27.87 10.42 -15.58
CA HIS A 241 27.51 10.84 -14.21
C HIS A 241 26.41 11.91 -14.24
N GLU A 242 25.20 11.51 -14.64
CA GLU A 242 24.01 12.39 -14.67
C GLU A 242 23.26 12.45 -13.32
N PHE A 243 23.94 12.19 -12.20
CA PHE A 243 23.31 12.13 -10.85
C PHE A 243 23.95 13.00 -9.77
N ALA A 244 24.99 13.79 -10.08
CA ALA A 244 25.63 14.67 -9.11
C ALA A 244 24.94 16.05 -8.96
N ASP A 245 24.23 16.53 -9.98
CA ASP A 245 23.67 17.89 -10.02
C ASP A 245 22.43 18.14 -9.14
N LEU A 246 21.87 17.11 -8.50
CA LEU A 246 20.68 17.28 -7.65
C LEU A 246 21.02 17.56 -6.18
N ALA A 247 22.27 17.33 -5.75
CA ALA A 247 22.67 17.48 -4.35
C ALA A 247 22.95 18.95 -3.97
N ASP A 248 23.53 19.75 -4.89
CA ASP A 248 23.98 21.11 -4.59
C ASP A 248 22.87 22.16 -4.51
N ALA A 249 21.70 21.89 -5.09
CA ALA A 249 20.57 22.82 -5.07
C ALA A 249 19.91 22.96 -3.67
N SER A 250 20.22 22.09 -2.71
CA SER A 250 19.63 22.11 -1.36
C SER A 250 20.40 22.99 -0.36
N ILE A 251 21.68 23.30 -0.62
CA ILE A 251 22.56 24.03 0.31
C ILE A 251 22.62 25.54 0.03
N ALA A 252 22.28 25.99 -1.19
CA ALA A 252 22.41 27.40 -1.57
C ALA A 252 21.24 28.32 -1.17
N ALA A 253 20.15 27.80 -0.59
CA ALA A 253 18.95 28.58 -0.28
C ALA A 253 18.99 29.39 1.02
N THR A 254 20.11 29.43 1.76
CA THR A 254 20.17 30.11 3.09
C THR A 254 20.76 31.52 3.09
N LYS A 255 21.17 32.10 1.95
CA LYS A 255 21.74 33.47 1.92
C LYS A 255 21.04 34.40 0.94
N ARG A 256 19.82 34.84 1.28
CA ARG A 256 19.29 36.16 0.85
C ARG A 256 18.02 36.54 1.63
N VAL A 257 18.19 37.05 2.85
CA VAL A 257 17.23 37.98 3.45
C VAL A 257 18.01 39.17 3.99
N GLY A 258 18.20 40.16 3.14
CA GLY A 258 18.83 41.43 3.47
C GLY A 258 17.78 42.49 3.82
N ARG A 259 18.00 43.15 4.97
CA ARG A 259 17.55 44.50 5.33
C ARG A 259 16.04 44.78 5.35
N GLY A 260 15.40 44.43 6.46
CA GLY A 260 14.04 44.93 6.77
C GLY A 260 13.50 44.73 8.19
N VAL A 261 14.27 44.20 9.16
CA VAL A 261 13.71 43.80 10.48
C VAL A 261 14.53 44.34 11.66
N ALA A 262 14.95 45.61 11.62
CA ALA A 262 15.79 46.20 12.67
C ALA A 262 15.04 47.02 13.75
N ARG A 263 13.70 47.00 13.83
CA ARG A 263 13.00 47.83 14.86
C ARG A 263 11.84 47.21 15.63
N ARG A 264 11.61 45.88 15.57
CA ARG A 264 10.53 45.23 16.34
C ARG A 264 10.91 44.03 17.21
N VAL A 265 12.20 43.69 17.35
CA VAL A 265 12.62 42.50 18.13
C VAL A 265 12.99 42.82 19.59
N ARG A 266 13.13 44.10 19.99
CA ARG A 266 13.48 44.44 21.40
C ARG A 266 12.33 44.35 22.41
N SER A 267 11.07 44.15 21.99
CA SER A 267 9.93 44.07 22.92
C SER A 267 9.50 42.65 23.30
N LEU A 268 10.07 41.60 22.69
CA LEU A 268 9.71 40.20 22.99
C LEU A 268 10.71 39.51 23.94
N ALA A 269 11.94 40.04 24.06
CA ALA A 269 12.96 39.48 24.96
C ALA A 269 12.69 39.79 26.45
N ALA A 270 11.87 40.81 26.76
CA ALA A 270 11.49 41.12 28.14
C ALA A 270 10.42 40.16 28.68
N THR A 271 9.51 39.69 27.84
CA THR A 271 8.35 38.87 28.24
C THR A 271 8.70 37.39 28.47
N VAL A 272 9.79 36.90 27.88
CA VAL A 272 10.27 35.52 28.08
C VAL A 272 11.09 35.38 29.36
N ARG A 273 11.77 36.45 29.81
CA ARG A 273 12.60 36.42 31.02
C ARG A 273 11.78 36.47 32.31
N GLU A 274 10.52 36.92 32.25
CA GLU A 274 9.60 36.95 33.39
C GLU A 274 8.93 35.59 33.66
N LYS A 275 8.69 34.78 32.61
CA LYS A 275 8.09 33.44 32.74
C LYS A 275 9.04 32.37 33.28
N ILE A 276 10.35 32.55 33.13
CA ILE A 276 11.36 31.60 33.63
C ILE A 276 11.62 31.79 35.13
N ARG A 277 11.19 32.91 35.73
CA ARG A 277 11.37 33.17 37.17
C ARG A 277 10.26 32.60 38.05
N HIS A 278 9.23 31.98 37.45
CA HIS A 278 8.05 31.46 38.15
C HIS A 278 7.81 29.95 38.00
N SER A 279 8.72 29.19 37.37
CA SER A 279 8.62 27.72 37.29
C SER A 279 9.60 26.98 38.21
N ASP A 280 10.14 27.67 39.22
CA ASP A 280 10.94 27.02 40.26
C ASP A 280 10.46 27.53 41.63
N ARG A 281 9.26 27.05 42.00
CA ARG A 281 8.71 27.03 43.35
C ARG A 281 7.61 25.98 43.44
#